data_AF-A0A170PKM0-F1
#
_entry.id   AF-A0A170PKM0-F1
#
_cell.length_a   1.000
_cell.length_b   1.000
_cell.length_c   1.000
_cell.angle_alpha   90.00
_cell.angle_beta   90.00
_cell.angle_gamma   90.00
#
_symmetry.space_group_name_H-M   'P 1'
#
loop_
_entity.id
_entity.type
_entity.pdbx_description
1 polymer ?
#
loop_
_entity_poly.entity_id
_entity_poly.type
_entity_poly.pdbx_seq_one_letter_code
_entity_poly.pdbx_strand_id
1 'polypeptide(L)' 'MVHDEQFWRVFDTCLAGLPPEQGRVFMMREFIELDSDEICAALQLSTSNLHVLLYRARLRLRECLEDSWVKAGEKRS' A
#
# COMPACT_ATOMS: atom_id res chain seq x y z
N MET A 1 23.46 -2.07 7.72
CA MET A 1 22.25 -1.64 6.99
C MET A 1 21.14 -2.64 7.31
N VAL A 2 20.59 -2.60 8.53
CA VAL A 2 19.58 -3.59 9.01
C VAL A 2 18.19 -2.95 9.16
N HIS A 3 18.12 -1.61 9.23
CA HIS A 3 16.84 -0.89 9.32
C HIS A 3 16.01 -1.00 8.03
N ASP A 4 16.64 -0.94 6.86
CA ASP A 4 15.92 -0.99 5.59
C ASP A 4 15.27 -2.36 5.35
N GLU A 5 15.97 -3.46 5.64
CA GLU A 5 15.44 -4.82 5.40
C GLU A 5 14.21 -5.14 6.25
N GLN A 6 14.20 -4.69 7.51
CA GLN A 6 13.05 -4.89 8.39
C GLN A 6 11.86 -4.05 7.93
N PHE A 7 12.10 -2.80 7.51
CA PHE A 7 11.05 -1.96 6.95
C PHE A 7 10.41 -2.61 5.72
N TRP A 8 11.23 -3.01 4.75
CA TRP A 8 10.74 -3.63 3.51
C TRP A 8 9.96 -4.92 3.75
N ARG A 9 10.41 -5.77 4.68
CA ARG A 9 9.69 -7.00 5.02
C ARG A 9 8.27 -6.74 5.54
N VAL A 10 8.12 -5.75 6.41
CA VAL A 10 6.78 -5.43 6.93
C VAL A 10 5.97 -4.66 5.91
N PHE A 11 6.61 -3.78 5.13
CA PHE A 11 5.96 -3.13 4.00
C PHE A 11 5.36 -4.16 3.02
N ASP A 12 6.14 -5.16 2.60
CA ASP A 12 5.66 -6.25 1.73
C ASP A 12 4.51 -7.03 2.37
N THR A 13 4.60 -7.30 3.68
CA THR A 13 3.53 -7.98 4.43
C THR A 13 2.24 -7.15 4.42
N CYS A 14 2.35 -5.84 4.69
CA CYS A 14 1.20 -4.94 4.71
C CYS A 14 0.61 -4.72 3.32
N LEU A 15 1.45 -4.62 2.30
CA LEU A 15 1.05 -4.53 0.90
C LEU A 15 0.31 -5.79 0.46
N ALA A 16 0.82 -6.98 0.82
CA ALA A 16 0.15 -8.26 0.55
C ALA A 16 -1.18 -8.43 1.29
N GLY A 17 -1.39 -7.68 2.38
CA GLY A 17 -2.65 -7.64 3.14
C GLY A 17 -3.73 -6.71 2.55
N LEU A 18 -3.40 -5.93 1.52
CA LEU A 18 -4.38 -5.07 0.85
C LEU A 18 -5.34 -5.89 -0.01
N PRO A 19 -6.60 -5.42 -0.19
CA PRO A 19 -7.47 -5.96 -1.22
C PRO A 19 -6.77 -5.91 -2.59
N PRO A 20 -6.90 -6.94 -3.44
CA PRO A 20 -6.12 -7.05 -4.68
C PRO A 20 -6.18 -5.81 -5.58
N GLU A 21 -7.37 -5.22 -5.73
CA GLU A 21 -7.54 -4.00 -6.53
C GLU A 21 -6.84 -2.77 -5.91
N GLN A 22 -6.89 -2.63 -4.59
CA GLN A 22 -6.25 -1.54 -3.85
C GLN A 22 -4.73 -1.64 -3.93
N GLY A 23 -4.19 -2.86 -3.72
CA GLY A 23 -2.75 -3.12 -3.86
C GLY A 23 -2.28 -2.87 -5.29
N ARG A 24 -3.07 -3.31 -6.29
CA ARG A 24 -2.74 -3.10 -7.71
C ARG A 24 -2.68 -1.62 -8.08
N VAL A 25 -3.71 -0.82 -7.75
CA VAL A 25 -3.68 0.62 -8.07
C VAL A 25 -2.58 1.36 -7.32
N PHE A 26 -2.30 0.96 -6.08
CA PHE A 26 -1.25 1.56 -5.27
C PHE A 26 0.13 1.29 -5.88
N MET A 27 0.43 0.05 -6.27
CA MET A 27 1.70 -0.29 -6.93
C MET A 27 1.84 0.42 -8.28
N MET A 28 0.79 0.42 -9.10
CA MET A 28 0.80 1.11 -10.39
C MET A 28 1.08 2.61 -10.23
N ARG A 29 0.53 3.25 -9.18
CA ARG A 29 0.70 4.68 -8.95
C ARG A 29 2.03 5.05 -8.29
N GLU A 30 2.43 4.33 -7.25
CA GLU A 30 3.53 4.75 -6.38
C GLU A 30 4.88 4.11 -6.74
N PHE A 31 4.88 2.96 -7.43
CA PHE A 31 6.10 2.24 -7.80
C PHE A 31 6.35 2.22 -9.31
N ILE A 32 5.29 2.05 -10.09
CA ILE A 32 5.36 2.10 -11.57
C ILE A 32 5.19 3.54 -12.06
N GLU A 33 4.76 4.45 -11.19
CA GLU A 33 4.59 5.88 -11.46
C GLU A 33 3.63 6.19 -12.62
N LEU A 34 2.66 5.31 -12.88
CA LEU A 34 1.63 5.55 -13.88
C LEU A 34 0.70 6.69 -13.45
N ASP A 35 0.29 7.49 -14.44
CA ASP A 35 -0.67 8.56 -14.20
C ASP A 35 -2.10 8.02 -14.02
N SER A 36 -3.02 8.90 -13.62
CA SER A 36 -4.39 8.48 -13.34
C SER A 36 -5.13 8.00 -14.58
N ASP A 37 -4.83 8.55 -15.76
CA ASP A 37 -5.50 8.24 -17.01
C ASP A 37 -5.03 6.88 -17.54
N GLU A 38 -3.72 6.61 -17.45
CA GLU A 38 -3.11 5.32 -17.76
C GLU A 38 -3.68 4.20 -16.88
N ILE A 39 -3.79 4.42 -15.56
CA ILE A 39 -4.35 3.43 -14.64
C ILE A 39 -5.84 3.22 -14.93
N CYS A 40 -6.61 4.29 -15.15
CA CYS A 40 -8.04 4.19 -15.46
C CYS A 40 -8.27 3.42 -16.77
N ALA A 41 -7.48 3.68 -17.81
CA ALA A 41 -7.57 2.96 -19.07
C ALA A 41 -7.19 1.47 -18.92
N ALA A 42 -6.10 1.19 -18.20
CA ALA A 42 -5.60 -0.18 -18.02
C ALA A 42 -6.54 -1.07 -17.20
N LEU A 43 -7.28 -0.48 -16.26
CA LEU A 43 -8.16 -1.19 -15.31
C LEU A 43 -9.65 -0.99 -15.57
N GLN A 44 -10.02 -0.21 -16.59
CA GLN A 44 -11.40 0.18 -16.89
C GLN A 44 -12.12 0.83 -15.69
N LEU A 45 -11.43 1.75 -15.02
CA LEU A 45 -11.94 2.48 -13.86
C LEU A 45 -12.34 3.90 -14.25
N SER A 46 -13.27 4.49 -13.52
CA SER A 46 -13.43 5.94 -13.49
C SER A 46 -12.36 6.57 -12.60
N THR A 47 -12.00 7.83 -12.88
CA THR A 47 -11.10 8.62 -12.01
C THR A 47 -11.59 8.69 -10.57
N SER A 48 -12.91 8.79 -10.37
CA SER A 48 -13.52 8.77 -9.03
C SER A 48 -13.29 7.45 -8.30
N ASN A 49 -13.43 6.31 -8.98
CA ASN A 49 -13.18 5.00 -8.39
C ASN A 49 -11.69 4.82 -8.09
N LEU A 50 -10.81 5.24 -9.00
CA LEU A 50 -9.35 5.23 -8.77
C LEU A 50 -8.97 6.01 -7.51
N HIS A 51 -9.48 7.23 -7.34
CA HIS A 51 -9.18 8.04 -6.16
C HIS A 51 -9.66 7.37 -4.86
N VAL A 52 -10.84 6.75 -4.87
CA VAL A 52 -11.37 5.99 -3.72
C VAL A 52 -10.48 4.79 -3.41
N LEU A 53 -10.08 4.02 -4.41
CA LEU A 53 -9.21 2.85 -4.24
C LEU A 53 -7.84 3.25 -3.69
N LEU A 54 -7.22 4.31 -4.24
CA LEU A 54 -5.95 4.82 -3.77
C LEU A 54 -6.02 5.37 -2.34
N TYR A 55 -7.08 6.11 -2.00
CA TYR A 55 -7.30 6.59 -0.63
C TYR A 55 -7.40 5.41 0.35
N ARG A 56 -8.23 4.40 0.03
CA ARG A 56 -8.41 3.20 0.86
C ARG A 56 -7.12 2.38 0.99
N ALA A 57 -6.36 2.24 -0.09
CA ALA A 57 -5.07 1.56 -0.09
C ALA A 57 -4.10 2.23 0.88
N ARG A 58 -3.94 3.56 0.77
CA ARG A 58 -3.05 4.34 1.64
C ARG A 58 -3.44 4.28 3.11
N LEU A 59 -4.74 4.36 3.40
CA LEU A 59 -5.25 4.28 4.77
C LEU A 59 -4.92 2.92 5.40
N ARG A 60 -5.25 1.82 4.71
CA ARG A 60 -5.00 0.47 5.22
C ARG A 60 -3.51 0.15 5.34
N LEU A 61 -2.71 0.63 4.40
CA LEU A 61 -1.26 0.44 4.44
C LEU A 61 -0.66 1.16 5.64
N ARG A 62 -1.11 2.39 5.92
CA ARG A 62 -0.71 3.13 7.13
C ARG A 62 -1.10 2.39 8.40
N GLU A 63 -2.36 2.00 8.54
CA GLU A 63 -2.86 1.27 9.71
C GLU A 63 -2.04 0.00 9.96
N CYS A 64 -1.75 -0.78 8.91
CA CYS A 64 -0.94 -1.98 9.04
C CYS A 64 0.51 -1.70 9.47
N LEU A 65 1.13 -0.66 8.92
CA LEU A 65 2.49 -0.26 9.29
C LEU A 65 2.54 0.23 10.74
N GLU A 66 1.56 1.03 11.17
CA GLU A 66 1.44 1.49 12.55
C GLU A 66 1.27 0.31 13.52
N ASP A 67 0.32 -0.59 13.25
CA ASP A 67 0.06 -1.78 14.05
C ASP A 67 1.29 -2.69 14.17
N SER A 68 2.02 -2.87 13.06
CA SER A 68 3.18 -3.76 13.03
C SER A 68 4.36 -3.18 13.82
N TRP A 69 4.49 -1.85 13.90
CA TRP A 69 5.53 -1.18 14.69
C TRP A 69 5.16 -1.11 16.16
N VAL A 70 3.88 -0.93 16.52
CA VAL A 70 3.39 -1.05 17.90
C VAL A 70 3.67 -2.45 18.44
N LYS A 71 3.35 -3.50 17.67
CA LYS A 71 3.65 -4.91 18.04
C LYS A 71 5.16 -5.18 18.13
N ALA A 72 5.97 -4.53 17.30
CA ALA A 72 7.43 -4.64 17.38
C ALA A 72 8.00 -3.97 18.64
N GLY A 73 7.35 -2.91 19.15
CA GLY A 73 7.67 -2.26 20.42
C GLY A 73 7.27 -3.09 21.65
N GLU A 74 6.15 -3.80 21.60
CA GLU A 74 5.67 -4.66 22.71
C GLU A 74 6.52 -5.91 22.93
N LYS A 75 7.25 -6.41 21.93
CA LYS A 75 8.21 -7.52 22.10
C LYS A 75 9.46 -7.16 22.93
N ARG A 76 9.53 -5.93 23.45
CA ARG A 76 10.62 -5.44 24.30
C ARG A 76 10.08 -5.06 25.69
N SER A 77 9.34 -5.96 26.33
CA SER A 77 9.02 -5.87 27.77
C SER A 77 8.98 -7.24 28.43
#